data_AF-A0A395UN30-F1
#
_entry.id   AF-A0A395UN30-F1
#
_cell.length_a   1.000
_cell.length_b   1.000
_cell.length_c   1.000
_cell.angle_alpha   90.00
_cell.angle_beta   90.00
_cell.angle_gamma   90.00
#
_symmetry.space_group_name_H-M   'P 1'
#
loop_
_entity.id
_entity.type
_entity.pdbx_description
1 polymer ?
#
loop_
_entity_poly.entity_id
_entity_poly.type
_entity_poly.pdbx_seq_one_letter_code
_entity_poly.pdbx_strand_id
1 'polypeptide(L)'
;MDLMKFKGVDNAVKMTIRLSIGYCAVLTIAFITCIIYQTMKLEKAYSQALVIDKNGEVYEASGMPASNMRRFEYINHVKTFVGKWYAFDENTYEKNITSALNLIGNKGKELLNEYNDVNMLNSLVQKNIRYGVSIDEIVIDMGTIPVTGKILFTQTGYRARGKISRKVEAEFSIYDVSRSEENAHGAKIEDWIVHYSAPIEDNQEEYNNTQPEKSDEHEN
;
A
#
# COMPACT_ATOMS: atom_id res chain seq x y z
N MET A 1 -27.74 55.40 62.80
CA MET A 1 -27.23 54.90 61.50
C MET A 1 -27.93 53.59 61.20
N ASP A 2 -28.32 53.41 59.95
CA ASP A 2 -29.49 52.63 59.53
C ASP A 2 -29.14 51.14 59.29
N LEU A 3 -29.37 50.29 60.30
CA LEU A 3 -29.08 48.84 60.26
C LEU A 3 -29.89 48.09 59.18
N MET A 4 -31.03 48.63 58.74
CA MET A 4 -31.83 48.05 57.66
C MET A 4 -31.15 48.19 56.28
N LYS A 5 -30.29 49.20 56.08
CA LYS A 5 -29.55 49.36 54.82
C LYS A 5 -28.50 48.28 54.61
N PHE A 6 -27.81 47.83 55.66
CA PHE A 6 -26.78 46.78 55.56
C PHE A 6 -27.37 45.40 55.21
N LYS A 7 -28.52 45.03 55.79
CA LYS A 7 -29.18 43.74 55.52
C LYS A 7 -29.76 43.65 54.10
N GLY A 8 -30.19 44.78 53.53
CA GLY A 8 -30.62 44.88 52.14
C GLY A 8 -29.46 44.73 51.15
N VAL A 9 -28.30 45.31 51.48
CA VAL A 9 -27.07 45.20 50.69
C VAL A 9 -26.51 43.77 50.69
N ASP A 10 -26.47 43.09 51.83
CA ASP A 10 -25.99 41.70 51.92
C ASP A 10 -26.87 40.71 51.13
N ASN A 11 -28.19 40.91 51.16
CA ASN A 11 -29.12 40.11 50.37
C ASN A 11 -28.99 40.40 48.87
N ALA A 12 -28.76 41.67 48.48
CA ALA A 12 -28.50 42.04 47.10
C ALA A 12 -27.20 41.40 46.58
N VAL A 13 -26.12 41.40 47.35
CA VAL A 13 -24.85 40.75 46.99
C VAL A 13 -25.03 39.22 46.83
N LYS A 14 -25.71 38.56 47.76
CA LYS A 14 -26.02 37.12 47.66
C LYS A 14 -26.94 36.77 46.48
N MET A 15 -27.78 37.71 46.04
CA MET A 15 -28.62 37.55 44.86
C MET A 15 -27.79 37.70 43.58
N THR A 16 -26.90 38.69 43.50
CA THR A 16 -25.97 38.89 42.38
C THR A 16 -25.02 37.70 42.20
N ILE A 17 -24.50 37.12 43.29
CA ILE A 17 -23.64 35.92 43.23
C ILE A 17 -24.42 34.70 42.72
N ARG A 18 -25.67 34.51 43.14
CA ARG A 18 -26.51 33.40 42.63
C ARG A 18 -26.84 33.58 41.15
N LEU A 19 -27.11 34.82 40.72
CA LEU A 19 -27.35 35.16 39.31
C LEU A 19 -26.11 34.92 38.46
N SER A 20 -24.92 35.31 38.94
CA SER A 20 -23.67 35.15 38.19
C SER A 20 -23.26 33.68 38.04
N ILE A 21 -23.48 32.86 39.08
CA ILE A 21 -23.29 31.39 39.00
C ILE A 21 -24.26 30.78 37.99
N GLY A 22 -25.53 31.18 38.01
CA GLY A 22 -26.52 30.73 37.04
C GLY A 22 -26.15 31.10 35.60
N TYR A 23 -25.70 32.34 35.38
CA TYR A 23 -25.25 32.81 34.07
C TYR A 23 -24.01 32.04 33.59
N CYS A 24 -23.04 31.80 34.48
CA CYS A 24 -21.85 31.00 34.18
C CYS A 24 -22.23 29.57 33.75
N ALA A 25 -23.16 28.92 34.46
CA ALA A 25 -23.64 27.58 34.13
C ALA A 25 -24.35 27.51 32.76
N VAL A 26 -25.14 28.53 32.40
CA VAL A 26 -25.80 28.59 31.10
C VAL A 26 -24.78 28.77 29.97
N LEU A 27 -23.77 29.63 30.17
CA LEU A 27 -22.71 29.82 29.19
C LEU A 27 -21.86 28.57 28.97
N THR A 28 -21.55 27.81 30.03
CA THR A 28 -20.78 26.56 29.88
C THR A 28 -21.57 25.51 29.11
N ILE A 29 -22.87 25.36 29.37
CA ILE A 29 -23.74 24.44 28.62
C ILE A 29 -23.84 24.87 27.14
N ALA A 30 -24.04 26.16 26.88
CA ALA A 30 -24.08 26.70 25.51
C ALA A 30 -22.75 26.47 24.77
N PHE A 31 -21.61 26.63 25.46
CA PHE A 31 -20.30 26.39 24.88
C PHE A 31 -20.06 24.90 24.57
N ILE A 32 -20.43 24.01 25.48
CA ILE A 32 -20.31 22.55 25.28
C ILE A 32 -21.17 22.10 24.10
N THR A 33 -22.42 22.54 24.02
CA THR A 33 -23.31 22.19 22.90
C THR A 33 -22.80 22.72 21.55
N CYS A 34 -22.22 23.92 21.52
CA CYS A 34 -21.58 24.47 20.34
C CYS A 34 -20.36 23.64 19.91
N ILE A 35 -19.50 23.25 20.84
CA ILE A 35 -18.36 22.35 20.55
C ILE A 35 -18.86 21.04 19.97
N ILE A 36 -19.83 20.37 20.61
CA ILE A 36 -20.37 19.09 20.12
C ILE A 36 -20.90 19.24 18.68
N TYR A 37 -21.71 20.27 18.43
CA TYR A 37 -22.25 20.54 17.09
C TYR A 37 -21.16 20.74 16.04
N GLN A 38 -20.14 21.54 16.35
CA GLN A 38 -19.02 21.77 15.44
C GLN A 38 -18.21 20.50 15.19
N THR A 39 -18.00 19.68 16.22
CA THR A 39 -17.27 18.41 16.11
C THR A 39 -18.01 17.42 15.21
N MET A 40 -19.33 17.29 15.39
CA MET A 40 -20.17 16.45 14.52
C MET A 40 -20.20 16.95 13.07
N LYS A 41 -20.20 18.27 12.87
CA LYS A 41 -20.16 18.87 11.53
C LYS A 41 -18.82 18.64 10.85
N LEU A 42 -17.72 18.76 11.58
CA LEU A 42 -16.37 18.45 11.11
C LEU A 42 -16.27 16.98 10.72
N GLU A 43 -16.72 16.05 11.57
CA GLU A 43 -16.69 14.62 11.29
C GLU A 43 -17.44 14.27 10.00
N LYS A 44 -18.64 14.84 9.79
CA LYS A 44 -19.39 14.68 8.53
C LYS A 44 -18.62 15.21 7.33
N ALA A 45 -18.00 16.38 7.44
CA ALA A 45 -17.20 16.97 6.36
C ALA A 45 -15.94 16.16 6.03
N TYR A 46 -15.30 15.53 7.01
CA TYR A 46 -14.13 14.66 6.80
C TYR A 46 -14.50 13.24 6.32
N SER A 47 -15.72 12.78 6.60
CA SER A 47 -16.16 11.43 6.24
C SER A 47 -16.54 11.24 4.76
N GLN A 48 -16.70 12.32 3.99
CA GLN A 48 -17.24 12.28 2.62
C GLN A 48 -16.34 12.99 1.61
N ALA A 49 -15.03 12.69 1.62
CA ALA A 49 -14.15 13.20 0.58
C ALA A 49 -14.30 12.32 -0.68
N LEU A 50 -14.53 12.91 -1.85
CA LEU A 50 -14.48 12.21 -3.13
C LEU A 50 -13.09 12.37 -3.72
N VAL A 51 -12.44 11.24 -4.03
CA VAL A 51 -11.14 11.22 -4.71
C VAL A 51 -11.37 10.78 -6.15
N ILE A 52 -10.82 11.55 -7.09
CA ILE A 52 -10.89 11.24 -8.52
C ILE A 52 -9.51 10.73 -8.95
N ASP A 53 -9.44 9.51 -9.47
CA ASP A 53 -8.20 8.97 -10.03
C ASP A 53 -7.86 9.66 -11.38
N LYS A 54 -6.61 9.51 -11.85
CA LYS A 54 -6.14 9.98 -13.16
C LYS A 54 -6.99 9.45 -14.33
N ASN A 55 -7.68 8.33 -14.14
CA ASN A 55 -8.60 7.74 -15.12
C ASN A 55 -10.03 8.32 -15.04
N GLY A 56 -10.31 9.24 -14.11
CA GLY A 56 -11.61 9.90 -13.94
C GLY A 56 -12.62 9.14 -13.06
N GLU A 57 -12.22 8.01 -12.49
CA GLU A 57 -13.05 7.22 -11.58
C GLU A 57 -13.17 7.90 -10.22
N VAL A 58 -14.38 7.92 -9.66
CA VAL A 58 -14.71 8.60 -8.40
C VAL A 58 -14.82 7.60 -7.26
N TYR A 59 -14.07 7.82 -6.20
CA TYR A 59 -14.01 6.97 -5.01
C TYR A 59 -14.39 7.76 -3.76
N GLU A 60 -15.21 7.17 -2.90
CA GLU A 60 -15.47 7.73 -1.57
C GLU A 60 -14.29 7.41 -0.64
N ALA A 61 -13.74 8.45 -0.02
CA ALA A 61 -12.61 8.35 0.90
C ALA A 61 -13.06 8.64 2.33
N SER A 62 -12.84 7.67 3.20
CA SER A 62 -13.00 7.80 4.64
C SER A 62 -11.67 8.20 5.29
N GLY A 63 -11.68 9.16 6.21
CA GLY A 63 -10.49 9.50 7.00
C GLY A 63 -10.03 8.32 7.87
N MET A 64 -8.76 7.93 7.74
CA MET A 64 -8.10 6.92 8.60
C MET A 64 -6.73 7.43 9.07
N PRO A 65 -6.29 7.12 10.32
CA PRO A 65 -4.96 7.50 10.78
C PRO A 65 -3.85 6.94 9.88
N ALA A 66 -2.88 7.79 9.51
CA ALA A 66 -1.79 7.43 8.60
C ALA A 66 -0.95 6.23 9.07
N SER A 67 -0.79 6.05 10.39
CA SER A 67 -0.10 4.90 10.98
C SER A 67 -0.71 3.57 10.56
N ASN A 68 -2.05 3.51 10.45
CA ASN A 68 -2.77 2.30 10.09
C ASN A 68 -2.65 1.99 8.59
N MET A 69 -2.33 2.99 7.77
CA MET A 69 -2.13 2.86 6.32
C MET A 69 -0.71 2.46 5.94
N ARG A 70 0.28 2.72 6.80
CA ARG A 70 1.69 2.50 6.48
C ARG A 70 2.01 1.06 6.07
N ARG A 71 1.40 0.09 6.75
CA ARG A 71 1.52 -1.34 6.39
C ARG A 71 1.08 -1.60 4.94
N PHE A 72 -0.01 -1.00 4.50
CA PHE A 72 -0.53 -1.18 3.14
C PHE A 72 0.35 -0.46 2.11
N GLU A 73 0.88 0.72 2.45
CA GLU A 73 1.88 1.40 1.61
C GLU A 73 3.12 0.51 1.41
N TYR A 74 3.62 -0.14 2.47
CA TYR A 74 4.75 -1.08 2.37
C TYR A 74 4.42 -2.30 1.53
N ILE A 75 3.24 -2.89 1.72
CA ILE A 75 2.78 -4.01 0.88
C ILE A 75 2.79 -3.59 -0.59
N ASN A 76 2.23 -2.41 -0.90
CA ASN A 76 2.17 -1.92 -2.27
C ASN A 76 3.57 -1.58 -2.82
N HIS A 77 4.44 -1.02 -1.97
CA HIS A 77 5.82 -0.70 -2.32
C HIS A 77 6.60 -1.95 -2.75
N VAL A 78 6.53 -3.02 -1.95
CA VAL A 78 7.20 -4.30 -2.23
C VAL A 78 6.59 -4.97 -3.47
N LYS A 79 5.26 -4.97 -3.61
CA LYS A 79 4.59 -5.47 -4.83
C LYS A 79 5.06 -4.72 -6.08
N THR A 80 5.16 -3.40 -6.00
CA THR A 80 5.62 -2.55 -7.11
C THR A 80 7.08 -2.86 -7.45
N PHE A 81 7.94 -3.00 -6.45
CA PHE A 81 9.33 -3.40 -6.65
C PHE A 81 9.42 -4.75 -7.36
N VAL A 82 8.73 -5.78 -6.85
CA VAL A 82 8.77 -7.12 -7.45
C VAL A 82 8.22 -7.13 -8.87
N GLY A 83 7.10 -6.44 -9.11
CA GLY A 83 6.52 -6.31 -10.45
C GLY A 83 7.47 -5.64 -11.45
N LYS A 84 8.25 -4.64 -11.02
CA LYS A 84 9.24 -3.99 -11.89
C LYS A 84 10.53 -4.81 -12.02
N TRP A 85 11.02 -5.42 -10.94
CA TRP A 85 12.30 -6.11 -10.89
C TRP A 85 12.28 -7.52 -11.49
N TYR A 86 11.12 -8.18 -11.52
CA TYR A 86 11.02 -9.58 -11.95
C TYR A 86 10.06 -9.81 -13.13
N ALA A 87 9.28 -8.79 -13.54
CA ALA A 87 8.42 -8.86 -14.72
C ALA A 87 8.82 -7.80 -15.76
N PHE A 88 9.43 -8.26 -16.85
CA PHE A 88 9.89 -7.44 -17.95
C PHE A 88 10.13 -8.28 -19.20
N ASP A 89 10.26 -7.58 -20.32
CA ASP A 89 10.73 -8.06 -21.61
C ASP A 89 11.78 -7.09 -22.16
N GLU A 90 12.28 -7.35 -23.37
CA GLU A 90 13.27 -6.51 -24.05
C GLU A 90 12.88 -5.02 -24.16
N ASN A 91 11.59 -4.71 -24.25
CA ASN A 91 11.09 -3.36 -24.46
C ASN A 91 10.89 -2.60 -23.14
N THR A 92 10.66 -3.32 -22.04
CA THR A 92 10.32 -2.74 -20.73
C THR A 92 11.45 -2.82 -19.72
N TYR A 93 12.47 -3.66 -19.95
CA TYR A 93 13.58 -3.94 -19.04
C TYR A 93 14.21 -2.67 -18.45
N GLU A 94 14.77 -1.79 -19.28
CA GLU A 94 15.51 -0.61 -18.82
C GLU A 94 14.66 0.32 -17.93
N LYS A 95 13.44 0.60 -18.39
CA LYS A 95 12.50 1.47 -17.66
C LYS A 95 12.08 0.86 -16.33
N ASN A 96 11.78 -0.44 -16.32
CA ASN A 96 11.34 -1.13 -15.12
C ASN A 96 12.47 -1.24 -14.10
N ILE A 97 13.68 -1.62 -14.51
CA ILE A 97 14.85 -1.72 -13.65
C ILE A 97 15.21 -0.35 -13.05
N THR A 98 15.28 0.69 -13.87
CA THR A 98 15.52 2.07 -13.38
C THR A 98 14.48 2.48 -12.33
N SER A 99 13.21 2.20 -12.61
CA SER A 99 12.12 2.52 -11.70
C SER A 99 12.15 1.69 -10.41
N ALA A 100 12.63 0.45 -10.46
CA ALA A 100 12.75 -0.43 -9.31
C ALA A 100 13.94 -0.04 -8.41
N LEU A 101 15.05 0.44 -8.99
CA LEU A 101 16.19 0.97 -8.24
C LEU A 101 15.84 2.19 -7.36
N ASN A 102 14.76 2.90 -7.67
CA ASN A 102 14.24 3.98 -6.82
C ASN A 102 13.50 3.46 -5.57
N LEU A 103 13.08 2.20 -5.56
CA LEU A 103 12.31 1.55 -4.50
C LEU A 103 13.20 0.71 -3.56
N ILE A 104 14.38 0.30 -4.02
CA ILE A 104 15.35 -0.44 -3.21
C ILE A 104 16.55 0.46 -2.86
N GLY A 105 17.23 0.14 -1.78
CA GLY A 105 18.45 0.81 -1.37
C GLY A 105 19.69 0.19 -2.02
N ASN A 106 20.78 0.06 -1.26
CA ASN A 106 22.07 -0.34 -1.82
C ASN A 106 22.07 -1.76 -2.38
N LYS A 107 21.27 -2.66 -1.79
CA LYS A 107 21.15 -4.04 -2.29
C LYS A 107 20.72 -4.09 -3.76
N GLY A 108 19.95 -3.11 -4.22
CA GLY A 108 19.54 -3.01 -5.63
C GLY A 108 20.70 -2.90 -6.62
N LYS A 109 21.81 -2.26 -6.23
CA LYS A 109 23.01 -2.17 -7.09
C LYS A 109 23.68 -3.52 -7.27
N GLU A 110 23.72 -4.33 -6.21
CA GLU A 110 24.25 -5.70 -6.29
C GLU A 110 23.38 -6.55 -7.21
N LEU A 111 22.06 -6.51 -7.03
CA LEU A 111 21.11 -7.22 -7.91
C LEU A 111 21.22 -6.77 -9.37
N LEU A 112 21.46 -5.47 -9.62
CA LEU A 112 21.68 -4.97 -10.98
C LEU A 112 22.96 -5.55 -11.59
N ASN A 113 24.03 -5.64 -10.80
CA ASN A 113 25.28 -6.24 -11.27
C ASN A 113 25.08 -7.71 -11.64
N GLU A 114 24.28 -8.48 -10.88
CA GLU A 114 23.94 -9.86 -11.24
C GLU A 114 23.24 -9.95 -12.62
N TYR A 115 22.35 -9.00 -12.95
CA TYR A 115 21.74 -8.93 -14.28
C TYR A 115 22.72 -8.52 -15.38
N ASN A 116 23.68 -7.64 -15.07
CA ASN A 116 24.72 -7.24 -16.01
C ASN A 116 25.69 -8.40 -16.30
N ASP A 117 26.07 -9.17 -15.28
CA ASP A 117 26.99 -10.31 -15.40
C ASP A 117 26.46 -11.40 -16.33
N VAL A 118 25.13 -11.62 -16.31
CA VAL A 118 24.46 -12.57 -17.22
C VAL A 118 23.98 -11.93 -18.53
N ASN A 119 24.28 -10.64 -18.73
CA ASN A 119 23.87 -9.84 -19.89
C ASN A 119 22.35 -9.98 -20.16
N MET A 120 21.56 -9.69 -19.13
CA MET A 120 20.12 -9.99 -19.07
C MET A 120 19.36 -9.48 -20.31
N LEU A 121 19.54 -8.22 -20.70
CA LEU A 121 18.85 -7.64 -21.86
C LEU A 121 19.12 -8.42 -23.15
N ASN A 122 20.37 -8.78 -23.42
CA ASN A 122 20.70 -9.58 -24.60
C ASN A 122 20.09 -10.99 -24.52
N SER A 123 20.05 -11.59 -23.33
CA SER A 123 19.38 -12.89 -23.14
C SER A 123 17.87 -12.81 -23.39
N LEU A 124 17.20 -11.70 -23.04
CA LEU A 124 15.77 -11.50 -23.33
C LEU A 124 15.51 -11.46 -24.84
N VAL A 125 16.31 -10.67 -25.57
CA VAL A 125 16.19 -10.49 -27.03
C VAL A 125 16.49 -11.80 -27.77
N GLN A 126 17.65 -12.41 -27.52
CA GLN A 126 18.09 -13.59 -28.26
C GLN A 126 17.18 -14.80 -28.06
N LYS A 127 16.62 -14.95 -26.87
CA LYS A 127 15.75 -16.09 -26.52
C LYS A 127 14.26 -15.75 -26.62
N ASN A 128 13.92 -14.53 -27.04
CA ASN A 128 12.55 -14.00 -27.10
C ASN A 128 11.74 -14.36 -25.84
N ILE A 129 12.26 -13.94 -24.68
CA ILE A 129 11.68 -14.24 -23.37
C ILE A 129 10.93 -13.03 -22.83
N ARG A 130 9.74 -13.28 -22.30
CA ARG A 130 9.03 -12.35 -21.44
C ARG A 130 8.89 -12.93 -20.04
N TYR A 131 9.28 -12.19 -19.02
CA TYR A 131 9.03 -12.56 -17.63
C TYR A 131 7.74 -11.91 -17.12
N GLY A 132 6.94 -12.71 -16.43
CA GLY A 132 5.77 -12.28 -15.66
C GLY A 132 5.90 -12.73 -14.21
N VAL A 133 5.16 -12.08 -13.33
CA VAL A 133 5.10 -12.41 -11.91
C VAL A 133 3.65 -12.48 -11.44
N SER A 134 3.35 -13.46 -10.60
CA SER A 134 2.14 -13.54 -9.78
C SER A 134 2.56 -13.52 -8.32
N ILE A 135 2.01 -12.58 -7.54
CA ILE A 135 2.28 -12.52 -6.09
C ILE A 135 1.36 -13.52 -5.39
N ASP A 136 1.93 -14.46 -4.66
CA ASP A 136 1.19 -15.51 -3.96
C ASP A 136 0.84 -15.05 -2.54
N GLU A 137 1.84 -14.57 -1.79
CA GLU A 137 1.67 -14.11 -0.41
C GLU A 137 2.66 -12.99 -0.07
N ILE A 138 2.24 -12.06 0.79
CA ILE A 138 3.13 -11.06 1.39
C ILE A 138 2.78 -10.84 2.86
N VAL A 139 3.78 -10.98 3.72
CA VAL A 139 3.66 -10.78 5.17
C VAL A 139 4.68 -9.71 5.57
N ILE A 140 4.22 -8.69 6.28
CA ILE A 140 5.05 -7.61 6.82
C ILE A 140 4.77 -7.51 8.31
N ASP A 141 5.84 -7.57 9.11
CA ASP A 141 5.82 -7.39 10.55
C ASP A 141 6.21 -5.95 10.91
N MET A 142 5.19 -5.17 11.31
CA MET A 142 5.37 -3.78 11.74
C MET A 142 5.95 -3.65 13.15
N GLY A 143 6.18 -4.76 13.86
CA GLY A 143 6.75 -4.79 15.21
C GLY A 143 8.28 -4.73 15.26
N THR A 144 8.96 -4.88 14.12
CA THR A 144 10.44 -4.85 14.06
C THR A 144 10.97 -3.47 13.65
N ILE A 145 12.23 -3.16 14.00
CA ILE A 145 12.92 -1.94 13.59
C ILE A 145 14.31 -2.33 13.05
N PRO A 146 14.60 -2.18 11.73
CA PRO A 146 13.66 -1.79 10.67
C PRO A 146 12.50 -2.78 10.50
N VAL A 147 11.42 -2.36 9.83
CA VAL A 147 10.27 -3.22 9.55
C VAL A 147 10.74 -4.35 8.63
N THR A 148 10.35 -5.58 8.93
CA THR A 148 10.76 -6.76 8.18
C THR A 148 9.57 -7.41 7.50
N GLY A 149 9.85 -8.15 6.44
CA GLY A 149 8.81 -8.83 5.71
C GLY A 149 9.34 -9.96 4.85
N LYS A 150 8.37 -10.72 4.34
CA LYS A 150 8.58 -11.87 3.51
C LYS A 150 7.55 -11.88 2.39
N ILE A 151 7.99 -12.19 1.18
CA ILE A 151 7.12 -12.30 0.01
C ILE A 151 7.37 -13.60 -0.72
N LEU A 152 6.29 -14.26 -1.09
CA LEU A 152 6.27 -15.43 -1.95
C LEU A 152 5.59 -15.05 -3.27
N PHE A 153 6.26 -15.33 -4.37
CA PHE A 153 5.72 -15.07 -5.69
C PHE A 153 6.20 -16.10 -6.71
N THR A 154 5.42 -16.28 -7.76
CA THR A 154 5.76 -17.15 -8.88
C THR A 154 6.25 -16.29 -10.05
N GLN A 155 7.49 -16.51 -10.49
CA GLN A 155 8.04 -15.90 -11.70
C GLN A 155 7.90 -16.88 -12.86
N THR A 156 7.33 -16.42 -13.98
CA THR A 156 7.12 -17.22 -15.19
C THR A 156 7.84 -16.59 -16.36
N GLY A 157 8.73 -17.35 -17.00
CA GLY A 157 9.35 -17.01 -18.28
C GLY A 157 8.56 -17.61 -19.43
N TYR A 158 7.94 -16.77 -20.24
CA TYR A 158 7.22 -17.14 -21.45
C TYR A 158 8.16 -17.12 -22.65
N ARG A 159 8.15 -18.20 -23.45
CA ARG A 159 8.90 -18.35 -24.69
C ARG A 159 8.00 -18.94 -25.77
N ALA A 160 8.44 -18.91 -27.02
CA ALA A 160 7.71 -19.54 -28.13
C ALA A 160 7.49 -21.07 -27.94
N ARG A 161 8.38 -21.75 -27.20
CA ARG A 161 8.33 -23.21 -26.98
C ARG A 161 7.57 -23.63 -25.72
N GLY A 162 7.01 -22.69 -24.97
CA GLY A 162 6.32 -22.98 -23.70
C GLY A 162 6.62 -21.96 -22.61
N LYS A 163 6.24 -22.28 -21.38
CA LYS A 163 6.48 -21.44 -20.21
C LYS A 163 7.22 -22.23 -19.13
N ILE A 164 8.15 -21.55 -18.47
CA ILE A 164 8.90 -22.10 -17.33
C ILE A 164 8.60 -21.22 -16.13
N SER A 165 8.12 -21.82 -15.05
CA SER A 165 7.77 -21.13 -13.82
C SER A 165 8.68 -21.56 -12.67
N ARG A 166 8.98 -20.64 -11.77
CA ARG A 166 9.66 -20.94 -10.50
C ARG A 166 9.03 -20.14 -9.37
N LYS A 167 8.98 -20.73 -8.19
CA LYS A 167 8.61 -20.00 -6.97
C LYS A 167 9.83 -19.28 -6.44
N VAL A 168 9.61 -18.06 -5.96
CA VAL A 168 10.62 -17.17 -5.41
C VAL A 168 10.14 -16.72 -4.05
N GLU A 169 10.95 -16.99 -3.05
CA GLU A 169 10.75 -16.55 -1.68
C GLU A 169 11.80 -15.50 -1.39
N ALA A 170 11.38 -14.31 -0.95
CA ALA A 170 12.30 -13.24 -0.59
C ALA A 170 12.00 -12.70 0.80
N GLU A 171 13.06 -12.51 1.58
CA GLU A 171 13.04 -11.85 2.87
C GLU A 171 13.67 -10.47 2.72
N PHE A 172 13.15 -9.48 3.45
CA PHE A 172 13.58 -8.09 3.28
C PHE A 172 13.35 -7.26 4.55
N SER A 173 14.07 -6.15 4.62
CA SER A 173 13.79 -5.04 5.52
C SER A 173 13.28 -3.83 4.74
N ILE A 174 12.48 -2.98 5.37
CA ILE A 174 11.94 -1.75 4.78
C ILE A 174 11.93 -0.63 5.82
N TYR A 175 12.29 0.58 5.39
CA TYR A 175 12.28 1.78 6.23
C TYR A 175 11.86 3.01 5.45
N ASP A 176 11.45 4.03 6.20
CA ASP A 176 10.96 5.30 5.68
C ASP A 176 12.11 6.17 5.15
N VAL A 177 11.85 6.82 4.01
CA VAL A 177 12.69 7.88 3.44
C VAL A 177 11.79 9.04 3.01
N SER A 178 12.40 10.17 2.66
CA SER A 178 11.67 11.29 2.07
C SER A 178 10.97 10.86 0.79
N ARG A 179 9.68 11.22 0.65
CA ARG A 179 8.88 10.96 -0.55
C ARG A 179 9.43 11.77 -1.74
N SER A 180 9.38 11.17 -2.92
CA SER A 180 9.68 11.84 -4.21
C SER A 180 8.64 11.43 -5.26
N GLU A 181 8.73 12.01 -6.47
CA GLU A 181 7.87 11.63 -7.59
C GLU A 181 8.08 10.15 -7.99
N GLU A 182 9.33 9.69 -7.96
CA GLU A 182 9.73 8.33 -8.30
C GLU A 182 9.50 7.33 -7.15
N ASN A 183 9.38 7.82 -5.92
CA ASN A 183 9.12 7.04 -4.71
C ASN A 183 8.03 7.71 -3.85
N ALA A 184 6.80 7.66 -4.35
CA ALA A 184 5.64 8.28 -3.69
C ALA A 184 5.35 7.71 -2.29
N HIS A 185 5.71 6.44 -2.06
CA HIS A 185 5.58 5.81 -0.75
C HIS A 185 6.59 6.36 0.25
N GLY A 186 7.74 6.88 -0.19
CA GLY A 186 8.82 7.33 0.71
C GLY A 186 9.29 6.17 1.59
N ALA A 187 9.60 5.04 0.97
CA ALA A 187 10.13 3.87 1.64
C ALA A 187 11.26 3.27 0.80
N LYS A 188 12.19 2.55 1.42
CA LYS A 188 13.20 1.78 0.69
C LYS A 188 13.31 0.38 1.26
N ILE A 189 13.35 -0.58 0.35
CA ILE A 189 13.67 -1.98 0.65
C ILE A 189 15.19 -2.11 0.84
N GLU A 190 15.62 -2.89 1.81
CA GLU A 190 17.01 -3.36 1.96
C GLU A 190 17.02 -4.85 2.29
N ASP A 191 18.22 -5.42 2.40
CA ASP A 191 18.45 -6.81 2.80
C ASP A 191 17.62 -7.82 1.99
N TRP A 192 17.45 -7.56 0.69
CA TRP A 192 16.68 -8.42 -0.21
C TRP A 192 17.40 -9.75 -0.42
N ILE A 193 17.00 -10.76 0.35
CA ILE A 193 17.58 -12.11 0.37
C ILE A 193 16.60 -13.03 -0.34
N VAL A 194 17.06 -13.69 -1.41
CA VAL A 194 16.19 -14.45 -2.32
C VAL A 194 16.54 -15.94 -2.32
N HIS A 195 15.51 -16.75 -2.23
CA HIS A 195 15.56 -18.20 -2.37
C HIS A 195 14.69 -18.64 -3.54
N TYR A 196 15.29 -19.37 -4.48
CA TYR A 196 14.62 -19.87 -5.68
C TYR A 196 14.30 -21.35 -5.53
N SER A 197 13.06 -21.74 -5.87
CA SER A 197 12.72 -23.15 -6.05
C SER A 197 13.32 -23.70 -7.35
N ALA A 198 13.31 -25.02 -7.49
CA ALA A 198 13.54 -25.64 -8.79
C ALA A 198 12.52 -25.12 -9.83
N PRO A 199 12.93 -24.93 -11.09
CA PRO A 199 12.02 -24.53 -12.16
C PRO A 199 11.10 -25.70 -12.54
N ILE A 200 9.87 -25.35 -12.94
CA ILE A 200 8.83 -26.26 -13.40
C ILE A 200 8.51 -25.86 -14.84
N GLU A 201 8.72 -26.78 -15.79
CA GLU A 201 8.35 -26.60 -17.19
C GLU A 201 6.91 -27.08 -17.39
N ASP A 202 6.07 -26.22 -17.95
CA ASP A 202 4.70 -26.57 -18.33
C ASP A 202 4.68 -26.66 -19.86
N ASN A 203 4.84 -27.88 -20.36
CA ASN A 203 4.90 -28.17 -21.80
C ASN A 203 3.46 -28.16 -22.36
N GLN A 204 3.24 -27.38 -23.41
CA GLN A 204 1.91 -27.25 -24.06
C GLN A 204 1.37 -28.57 -24.67
N GLU A 205 2.14 -29.66 -24.66
CA GLU A 205 1.72 -30.96 -25.21
C GLU A 205 0.61 -31.64 -24.39
N GLU A 206 0.44 -31.34 -23.10
CA GLU A 206 -0.63 -31.96 -22.29
C GLU A 206 -2.04 -31.38 -22.56
N TYR A 207 -2.16 -30.14 -23.04
CA TYR A 207 -3.49 -29.56 -23.33
C TYR A 207 -4.12 -30.11 -24.62
N ASN A 208 -3.31 -30.47 -25.63
CA ASN A 208 -3.83 -30.99 -26.90
C ASN A 208 -4.20 -32.48 -26.85
N ASN A 209 -3.73 -33.25 -25.87
CA ASN A 209 -4.04 -34.68 -25.72
C ASN A 209 -5.29 -34.97 -24.87
N THR A 210 -5.99 -33.95 -24.39
CA THR A 210 -7.19 -34.13 -23.53
C THR A 210 -8.50 -33.68 -24.16
N GLN A 211 -8.51 -33.26 -25.43
CA GLN A 211 -9.76 -33.14 -26.17
C GLN A 211 -10.17 -34.51 -26.73
N PRO A 212 -11.33 -35.07 -26.33
CA PRO A 212 -11.82 -36.28 -26.98
C PRO A 212 -12.10 -35.97 -28.46
N GLU A 213 -11.57 -36.82 -29.35
CA GLU A 213 -12.00 -36.88 -30.75
C GLU A 213 -13.53 -36.92 -30.77
N LYS A 214 -14.15 -35.91 -31.41
CA LYS A 214 -15.53 -36.06 -31.84
C LYS A 214 -15.51 -37.16 -32.90
N SER A 215 -15.98 -38.35 -32.51
CA SER A 215 -16.36 -39.39 -33.44
C SER A 215 -17.45 -38.84 -34.35
N ASP A 216 -17.15 -38.75 -35.63
CA ASP A 216 -18.13 -38.54 -36.69
C ASP A 216 -19.11 -39.72 -36.69
N GLU A 217 -20.30 -39.51 -36.11
CA GLU A 217 -21.43 -40.40 -36.33
C GLU A 217 -21.96 -40.15 -37.75
N HIS A 218 -21.43 -40.94 -38.69
CA HIS A 218 -22.18 -41.31 -39.88
C HIS A 218 -23.32 -42.24 -39.47
N GLU A 219 -24.56 -41.79 -39.60
CA GLU A 219 -25.68 -42.72 -39.74
C GLU A 219 -26.65 -42.24 -40.82
N ASN A 220 -27.17 -43.23 -41.54
CA ASN A 220 -27.93 -43.19 -42.79
C ASN A 220 -29.26 -42.42 -42.73
#